data_AF-A0A943GE24-F1
#
_entry.id   AF-A0A943GE24-F1
#
_cell.length_a   1.000
_cell.length_b   1.000
_cell.length_c   1.000
_cell.angle_alpha   90.00
_cell.angle_beta   90.00
_cell.angle_gamma   90.00
#
_symmetry.space_group_name_H-M   'P 1'
#
loop_
_entity.id
_entity.type
_entity.pdbx_description
1 polymer ?
#
loop_
_entity_poly.entity_id
_entity_poly.type
_entity_poly.pdbx_seq_one_letter_code
_entity_poly.pdbx_strand_id
1 'polypeptide(L)'
;MKKKFLSMLIVSAVAVTAMGCSNNTNESSKSAASSNINVSVSDSSDESASADVKAKITLSNNSISAEGDGVEVVDKTITINSGGTYEVSGTLEDGQIIVDSADEINVYIVFNGVDISCSNSAPIYVKSAKNTIITLADNSENYLSDGSEYLYEELNDDGTVTDEPSACIFSKDDLTINGNGTLNVVGNYNNGIASKDDLKITAGTVNVTAVNNGLKGKDSITIKGGEITVNSTGDGVKSDNTEDTTKGYIIIEGGSLNITSGGDGIQAETTLTISDGDINIVSGGGSSNAATHAESFQMGPWANPSNTSSSSSSETGSAKALKAGTALTVDGGNINIDSADDSIHTNDTVMINTGIFHIKSGDDGIHADNVLEINGGDINITDSYEGLEAAHITVNDGNINLVASDDGINAAGDGIDSIMPSKTCQSVIISTPELVIGSSYSVYYGGNNSGSESNGLYTDGIATSGTELTNFTLSSSVMTVSSTGATEGVSGGMRAPGGMGGMQGGGRLPR
;
A
#
# COMPACT_ATOMS: atom_id res chain seq x y z
N MET A 1 -4.67 -11.14 -14.31
CA MET A 1 -5.56 -12.32 -14.33
C MET A 1 -6.55 -12.15 -13.19
N LYS A 2 -7.79 -11.75 -13.51
CA LYS A 2 -8.84 -11.43 -12.54
C LYS A 2 -9.22 -12.68 -11.72
N LYS A 3 -9.18 -12.59 -10.38
CA LYS A 3 -9.59 -13.66 -9.45
C LYS A 3 -11.08 -13.45 -9.15
N LYS A 4 -11.91 -14.46 -9.33
CA LYS A 4 -13.35 -14.38 -9.03
C LYS A 4 -13.66 -15.06 -7.70
N PHE A 5 -14.50 -14.44 -6.86
CA PHE A 5 -14.77 -14.89 -5.50
C PHE A 5 -16.10 -15.64 -5.35
N LEU A 6 -16.16 -16.66 -4.48
CA LEU A 6 -17.38 -17.44 -4.23
C LEU A 6 -17.51 -17.85 -2.76
N SER A 7 -18.38 -17.20 -1.98
CA SER A 7 -18.48 -17.41 -0.52
C SER A 7 -19.67 -18.30 -0.12
N MET A 8 -19.46 -19.25 0.80
CA MET A 8 -20.45 -20.25 1.23
C MET A 8 -20.45 -20.46 2.76
N LEU A 9 -21.62 -20.29 3.40
CA LEU A 9 -21.79 -20.41 4.86
C LEU A 9 -22.42 -21.74 5.30
N ILE A 10 -21.83 -22.46 6.27
CA ILE A 10 -22.48 -23.57 6.99
C ILE A 10 -22.53 -23.27 8.50
N VAL A 11 -23.74 -23.16 9.05
CA VAL A 11 -23.98 -23.08 10.49
C VAL A 11 -23.98 -24.48 11.10
N SER A 12 -23.00 -24.79 11.93
CA SER A 12 -23.03 -25.94 12.85
C SER A 12 -23.41 -25.43 14.25
N ALA A 13 -24.64 -25.71 14.69
CA ALA A 13 -25.07 -25.40 16.04
C ALA A 13 -25.29 -26.68 16.86
N VAL A 14 -24.47 -26.84 17.90
CA VAL A 14 -24.71 -27.77 19.01
C VAL A 14 -25.94 -27.29 19.78
N ALA A 15 -26.91 -28.19 19.96
CA ALA A 15 -28.19 -27.91 20.57
C ALA A 15 -28.10 -27.74 22.10
N VAL A 16 -28.64 -26.63 22.63
CA VAL A 16 -29.21 -26.53 23.98
C VAL A 16 -30.54 -25.78 23.88
N THR A 17 -31.57 -26.34 24.50
CA THR A 17 -32.98 -25.94 24.38
C THR A 17 -33.41 -25.01 25.52
N ALA A 18 -34.23 -23.99 25.21
CA ALA A 18 -35.39 -23.56 26.00
C ALA A 18 -36.23 -22.51 25.24
N MET A 19 -37.56 -22.68 25.30
CA MET A 19 -38.59 -21.91 24.59
C MET A 19 -39.03 -20.63 25.32
N GLY A 20 -39.50 -19.63 24.56
CA GLY A 20 -40.32 -18.53 25.07
C GLY A 20 -40.79 -17.57 23.97
N CYS A 21 -42.07 -17.63 23.59
CA CYS A 21 -42.72 -16.83 22.54
C CYS A 21 -43.05 -15.39 22.99
N SER A 22 -42.99 -14.42 22.06
CA SER A 22 -44.13 -13.57 21.64
C SER A 22 -43.66 -12.36 20.79
N ASN A 23 -44.34 -12.11 19.67
CA ASN A 23 -44.15 -10.94 18.81
C ASN A 23 -44.89 -9.71 19.36
N ASN A 24 -44.22 -8.56 19.32
CA ASN A 24 -44.88 -7.29 19.01
C ASN A 24 -43.89 -6.34 18.33
N THR A 25 -44.31 -5.85 17.18
CA THR A 25 -43.66 -4.87 16.31
C THR A 25 -43.46 -3.53 17.01
N ASN A 26 -42.24 -3.00 16.95
CA ASN A 26 -42.01 -1.57 16.84
C ASN A 26 -40.74 -1.35 16.02
N GLU A 27 -40.90 -0.65 14.90
CA GLU A 27 -39.82 -0.11 14.09
C GLU A 27 -38.88 0.71 14.96
N SER A 28 -37.59 0.43 14.86
CA SER A 28 -36.55 1.38 15.20
C SER A 28 -35.45 1.17 14.18
N SER A 29 -35.30 2.17 13.31
CA SER A 29 -34.14 2.42 12.47
C SER A 29 -32.85 2.09 13.23
N LYS A 30 -32.12 1.06 12.78
CA LYS A 30 -30.76 0.78 13.22
C LYS A 30 -29.85 0.92 12.02
N SER A 31 -29.16 2.06 12.02
CA SER A 31 -27.97 2.38 11.25
C SER A 31 -27.05 1.17 11.15
N ALA A 32 -26.59 0.88 9.93
CA ALA A 32 -25.42 0.05 9.71
C ALA A 32 -24.27 0.64 10.51
N ALA A 33 -23.58 -0.21 11.26
CA ALA A 33 -22.39 0.18 12.01
C ALA A 33 -21.23 0.17 11.02
N SER A 34 -20.76 1.35 10.61
CA SER A 34 -19.45 1.54 10.03
C SER A 34 -18.42 0.97 10.99
N SER A 35 -17.60 0.03 10.53
CA SER A 35 -16.37 -0.33 11.21
C SER A 35 -15.39 0.82 11.02
N ASN A 36 -15.58 1.89 11.80
CA ASN A 36 -14.54 2.90 11.98
C ASN A 36 -13.41 2.21 12.72
N ILE A 37 -12.41 1.72 11.98
CA ILE A 37 -11.09 1.48 12.54
C ILE A 37 -10.56 2.87 12.88
N ASN A 38 -10.92 3.35 14.07
CA ASN A 38 -10.27 4.49 14.69
C ASN A 38 -8.84 4.03 14.98
N VAL A 39 -7.93 4.25 14.04
CA VAL A 39 -6.49 4.22 14.33
C VAL A 39 -6.27 5.36 15.31
N SER A 40 -6.25 5.02 16.60
CA SER A 40 -5.96 5.97 17.65
C SER A 40 -4.49 6.34 17.54
N VAL A 41 -4.23 7.50 16.94
CA VAL A 41 -2.92 8.15 16.96
C VAL A 41 -2.55 8.35 18.44
N SER A 42 -1.62 7.54 18.94
CA SER A 42 -0.97 7.82 20.21
C SER A 42 -0.06 9.02 20.00
N ASP A 43 -0.64 10.20 20.20
CA ASP A 43 0.06 11.48 20.17
C ASP A 43 1.03 11.54 21.36
N SER A 44 2.24 11.03 21.17
CA SER A 44 3.35 11.31 22.07
C SER A 44 3.88 12.70 21.76
N SER A 45 3.38 13.66 22.55
CA SER A 45 4.01 14.94 22.94
C SER A 45 5.08 15.50 22.00
N ASP A 46 4.75 16.62 21.36
CA ASP A 46 5.65 17.68 20.85
C ASP A 46 7.14 17.47 21.22
N GLU A 47 7.86 16.78 20.33
CA GLU A 47 9.25 16.33 20.46
C GLU A 47 10.24 17.50 20.26
N SER A 48 10.05 18.61 20.97
CA SER A 48 10.98 19.74 20.93
C SER A 48 12.27 19.37 21.67
N ALA A 49 13.43 19.65 21.05
CA ALA A 49 14.73 19.41 21.67
C ALA A 49 14.83 20.07 23.06
N SER A 50 15.39 19.34 24.03
CA SER A 50 15.72 19.87 25.35
C SER A 50 16.65 21.09 25.22
N ALA A 51 16.46 22.11 26.07
CA ALA A 51 17.35 23.27 26.11
C ALA A 51 18.78 22.94 26.60
N ASP A 52 19.00 21.75 27.18
CA ASP A 52 20.30 21.32 27.68
C ASP A 52 21.08 20.57 26.59
N VAL A 53 21.99 21.29 25.92
CA VAL A 53 22.87 20.75 24.88
C VAL A 53 23.98 19.93 25.55
N LYS A 54 23.97 18.62 25.28
CA LYS A 54 24.91 17.66 25.86
C LYS A 54 26.28 17.69 25.19
N ALA A 55 26.30 17.90 23.87
CA ALA A 55 27.53 18.16 23.13
C ALA A 55 27.32 19.05 21.91
N LYS A 56 28.38 19.76 21.53
CA LYS A 56 28.47 20.55 20.30
C LYS A 56 29.49 19.92 19.37
N ILE A 57 29.10 19.67 18.13
CA ILE A 57 29.90 19.02 17.11
C ILE A 57 30.11 20.01 15.97
N THR A 58 31.37 20.31 15.67
CA THR A 58 31.76 21.18 14.55
C THR A 58 32.51 20.36 13.50
N LEU A 59 31.98 20.38 12.28
CA LEU A 59 32.51 19.71 11.10
C LEU A 59 33.39 20.70 10.31
N SER A 60 34.61 20.29 9.97
CA SER A 60 35.62 21.14 9.33
C SER A 60 36.31 20.42 8.17
N ASN A 61 35.50 20.11 7.16
CA ASN A 61 35.79 19.38 5.91
C ASN A 61 36.33 17.97 6.13
N ASN A 62 37.59 17.86 6.58
CA ASN A 62 38.28 16.59 6.78
C ASN A 62 38.57 16.29 8.25
N SER A 63 37.98 17.06 9.17
CA SER A 63 38.17 16.90 10.61
C SER A 63 36.89 17.23 11.36
N ILE A 64 36.76 16.65 12.56
CA ILE A 64 35.61 16.81 13.44
C ILE A 64 36.12 17.23 14.82
N SER A 65 35.42 18.16 15.45
CA SER A 65 35.64 18.51 16.86
C SER A 65 34.33 18.38 17.63
N ALA A 66 34.40 17.85 18.84
CA ALA A 66 33.26 17.67 19.72
C ALA A 66 33.58 18.20 21.12
N GLU A 67 32.69 19.03 21.67
CA GLU A 67 32.76 19.56 23.03
C GLU A 67 31.53 19.09 23.81
N GLY A 68 31.74 18.25 24.82
CA GLY A 68 30.66 17.69 25.65
C GLY A 68 30.80 16.18 25.86
N ASP A 69 29.70 15.56 26.30
CA ASP A 69 29.65 14.14 26.64
C ASP A 69 28.80 13.35 25.64
N GLY A 70 28.94 12.02 25.65
CA GLY A 70 28.08 11.12 24.88
C GLY A 70 28.37 11.08 23.38
N VAL A 71 29.55 11.57 22.97
CA VAL A 71 30.06 11.55 21.59
C VAL A 71 31.45 10.93 21.57
N GLU A 72 31.69 10.01 20.65
CA GLU A 72 33.02 9.52 20.29
C GLU A 72 33.33 9.95 18.85
N VAL A 73 34.57 10.38 18.60
CA VAL A 73 35.03 10.77 17.26
C VAL A 73 36.22 9.90 16.89
N VAL A 74 36.08 9.11 15.83
CA VAL A 74 37.15 8.28 15.27
C VAL A 74 37.26 8.61 13.78
N ASP A 75 38.41 9.14 13.39
CA ASP A 75 38.69 9.62 12.03
C ASP A 75 37.61 10.61 11.52
N LYS A 76 36.76 10.17 10.59
CA LYS A 76 35.67 10.97 9.99
C LYS A 76 34.27 10.46 10.40
N THR A 77 34.20 9.70 11.48
CA THR A 77 32.96 9.13 12.02
C THR A 77 32.69 9.68 13.40
N ILE A 78 31.47 10.17 13.60
CA ILE A 78 30.91 10.55 14.90
C ILE A 78 30.02 9.41 15.38
N THR A 79 30.19 8.96 16.62
CA THR A 79 29.29 8.01 17.27
C THR A 79 28.63 8.68 18.47
N ILE A 80 27.32 8.88 18.41
CA ILE A 80 26.49 9.32 19.53
C ILE A 80 26.02 8.09 20.30
N ASN A 81 26.46 7.94 21.54
CA ASN A 81 26.31 6.69 22.31
C ASN A 81 25.32 6.75 23.49
N SER A 82 24.61 7.86 23.65
CA SER A 82 23.67 8.06 24.75
C SER A 82 22.57 9.06 24.40
N GLY A 83 21.44 9.01 25.09
CA GLY A 83 20.32 9.94 24.89
C GLY A 83 20.69 11.37 25.29
N GLY A 84 20.08 12.36 24.62
CA GLY A 84 20.36 13.78 24.85
C GLY A 84 20.32 14.62 23.58
N THR A 85 20.69 15.90 23.70
CA THR A 85 20.67 16.85 22.59
C THR A 85 22.07 17.20 22.11
N TYR A 86 22.29 17.09 20.80
CA TYR A 86 23.56 17.25 20.12
C TYR A 86 23.44 18.33 19.04
N GLU A 87 24.18 19.43 19.15
CA GLU A 87 24.18 20.51 18.15
C GLU A 87 25.28 20.25 17.12
N VAL A 88 24.92 20.18 15.83
CA VAL A 88 25.85 19.88 14.73
C VAL A 88 25.86 21.03 13.73
N SER A 89 27.05 21.46 13.32
CA SER A 89 27.24 22.52 12.32
C SER A 89 28.52 22.33 11.50
N GLY A 90 28.55 22.92 10.30
CA GLY A 90 29.71 22.90 9.41
C GLY A 90 29.65 21.80 8.36
N THR A 91 30.77 21.59 7.66
CA THR A 91 30.87 20.68 6.51
C THR A 91 31.76 19.48 6.80
N LEU A 92 31.37 18.29 6.35
CA LEU A 92 32.18 17.06 6.33
C LEU A 92 32.14 16.48 4.90
N GLU A 93 33.26 16.54 4.19
CA GLU A 93 33.33 16.18 2.75
C GLU A 93 33.15 14.68 2.50
N ASP A 94 33.45 13.85 3.50
CA ASP A 94 33.33 12.40 3.42
C ASP A 94 33.33 11.83 4.85
N GLY A 95 32.17 11.48 5.39
CA GLY A 95 32.09 10.93 6.74
C GLY A 95 30.66 10.63 7.17
N GLN A 96 30.49 10.26 8.44
CA GLN A 96 29.23 9.69 8.92
C GLN A 96 28.95 10.10 10.37
N ILE A 97 27.67 10.29 10.69
CA ILE A 97 27.15 10.33 12.06
C ILE A 97 26.40 9.04 12.32
N ILE A 98 26.87 8.27 13.30
CA ILE A 98 26.24 7.05 13.79
C ILE A 98 25.55 7.37 15.12
N VAL A 99 24.29 6.95 15.26
CA VAL A 99 23.60 6.93 16.56
C VAL A 99 23.51 5.48 17.03
N ASP A 100 24.15 5.19 18.16
CA ASP A 100 24.20 3.85 18.77
C ASP A 100 24.03 3.99 20.29
N SER A 101 22.82 4.37 20.68
CA SER A 101 22.44 4.61 22.07
C SER A 101 21.57 3.48 22.59
N ALA A 102 22.06 2.78 23.61
CA ALA A 102 21.30 1.77 24.34
C ALA A 102 20.34 2.38 25.39
N ASP A 103 20.18 3.70 25.41
CA ASP A 103 19.33 4.38 26.39
C ASP A 103 17.87 4.39 25.89
N GLU A 104 16.93 4.24 26.82
CA GLU A 104 15.49 4.45 26.57
C GLU A 104 15.12 5.96 26.54
N ILE A 105 16.07 6.78 26.10
CA ILE A 105 16.00 8.25 26.04
C ILE A 105 16.20 8.65 24.59
N ASN A 106 15.37 9.58 24.11
CA ASN A 106 15.45 10.08 22.75
C ASN A 106 16.81 10.78 22.48
N VAL A 107 17.29 10.66 21.25
CA VAL A 107 18.49 11.35 20.76
C VAL A 107 18.04 12.49 19.86
N TYR A 108 18.35 13.73 20.23
CA TYR A 108 18.06 14.91 19.42
C TYR A 108 19.33 15.37 18.71
N ILE A 109 19.28 15.50 17.40
CA ILE A 109 20.37 16.06 16.59
C ILE A 109 19.87 17.37 15.98
N VAL A 110 20.39 18.48 16.48
CA VAL A 110 20.05 19.82 15.98
C VAL A 110 20.98 20.16 14.82
N PHE A 111 20.43 20.18 13.61
CA PHE A 111 21.14 20.57 12.41
C PHE A 111 21.10 22.10 12.25
N ASN A 112 22.28 22.71 12.30
CA ASN A 112 22.46 24.16 12.22
C ASN A 112 23.51 24.52 11.15
N GLY A 113 23.17 24.29 9.89
CA GLY A 113 24.07 24.55 8.76
C GLY A 113 25.03 23.40 8.53
N VAL A 114 24.49 22.19 8.42
CA VAL A 114 25.23 20.94 8.25
C VAL A 114 25.35 20.60 6.76
N ASP A 115 26.54 20.23 6.29
CA ASP A 115 26.75 19.69 4.94
C ASP A 115 27.62 18.43 5.04
N ILE A 116 27.03 17.25 4.85
CA ILE A 116 27.74 15.97 4.99
C ILE A 116 27.57 15.17 3.71
N SER A 117 28.70 14.79 3.12
CA SER A 117 28.76 13.74 2.11
C SER A 117 29.38 12.47 2.70
N CYS A 118 28.95 11.30 2.23
CA CYS A 118 29.53 10.01 2.60
C CYS A 118 29.68 9.15 1.36
N SER A 119 30.91 8.92 0.88
CA SER A 119 31.14 8.33 -0.44
C SER A 119 30.84 6.82 -0.54
N ASN A 120 30.75 6.14 0.61
CA ASN A 120 30.67 4.68 0.70
C ASN A 120 29.59 4.16 1.66
N SER A 121 28.74 5.03 2.20
CA SER A 121 27.69 4.69 3.15
C SER A 121 26.69 5.85 3.28
N ALA A 122 25.81 5.78 4.27
CA ALA A 122 24.86 6.84 4.64
C ALA A 122 25.55 7.93 5.47
N PRO A 123 25.34 9.23 5.20
CA PRO A 123 25.76 10.31 6.10
C PRO A 123 25.23 10.18 7.52
N ILE A 124 23.98 9.70 7.69
CA ILE A 124 23.36 9.50 9.00
C ILE A 124 22.89 8.05 9.11
N TYR A 125 23.42 7.32 10.10
CA TYR A 125 23.06 5.93 10.39
C TYR A 125 22.66 5.75 11.85
N VAL A 126 21.38 5.57 12.13
CA VAL A 126 20.88 5.21 13.46
C VAL A 126 20.85 3.69 13.58
N LYS A 127 21.83 3.13 14.30
CA LYS A 127 21.93 1.71 14.64
C LYS A 127 20.97 1.30 15.75
N SER A 128 20.91 2.13 16.79
CA SER A 128 20.04 1.93 17.94
C SER A 128 19.74 3.26 18.62
N ALA A 129 18.47 3.56 18.84
CA ALA A 129 17.98 4.60 19.75
C ALA A 129 16.50 4.35 20.04
N LYS A 130 15.99 4.87 21.16
CA LYS A 130 14.53 4.88 21.37
C LYS A 130 13.77 5.61 20.24
N ASN A 131 14.26 6.79 19.88
CA ASN A 131 13.80 7.61 18.77
C ASN A 131 14.91 8.63 18.48
N THR A 132 15.29 8.77 17.22
CA THR A 132 16.19 9.84 16.78
C THR A 132 15.38 10.99 16.20
N ILE A 133 15.56 12.19 16.74
CA ILE A 133 14.86 13.41 16.30
C ILE A 133 15.87 14.36 15.67
N ILE A 134 15.74 14.57 14.37
CA ILE A 134 16.51 15.57 13.63
C ILE A 134 15.75 16.89 13.67
N THR A 135 16.31 17.87 14.37
CA THR A 135 15.73 19.21 14.51
C THR A 135 16.44 20.19 13.58
N LEU A 136 15.72 20.72 12.61
CA LEU A 136 16.19 21.71 11.65
C LEU A 136 16.13 23.12 12.28
N ALA A 137 17.28 23.66 12.65
CA ALA A 137 17.37 24.98 13.27
C ALA A 137 16.80 26.08 12.36
N ASP A 138 16.18 27.10 12.95
CA ASP A 138 15.57 28.20 12.20
C ASP A 138 16.57 28.86 11.24
N ASN A 139 16.15 29.07 9.99
CA ASN A 139 16.97 29.66 8.93
C ASN A 139 18.26 28.89 8.61
N SER A 140 18.38 27.62 9.02
CA SER A 140 19.48 26.76 8.58
C SER A 140 19.16 26.08 7.26
N GLU A 141 20.19 25.85 6.45
CA GLU A 141 20.14 24.95 5.29
C GLU A 141 21.09 23.80 5.56
N ASN A 142 20.58 22.58 5.42
CA ASN A 142 21.32 21.37 5.73
C ASN A 142 21.32 20.46 4.50
N TYR A 143 22.47 19.86 4.19
CA TYR A 143 22.71 19.09 2.98
C TYR A 143 23.32 17.74 3.35
N LEU A 144 22.69 16.66 2.87
CA LEU A 144 23.18 15.29 3.07
C LEU A 144 23.21 14.56 1.73
N SER A 145 24.34 13.93 1.40
CA SER A 145 24.50 13.11 0.20
C SER A 145 25.24 11.82 0.50
N ASP A 146 24.66 10.68 0.17
CA ASP A 146 25.34 9.39 0.27
C ASP A 146 26.09 9.02 -1.03
N GLY A 147 26.79 7.90 -0.99
CA GLY A 147 27.50 7.33 -2.14
C GLY A 147 26.54 6.59 -3.06
N SER A 148 26.96 6.32 -4.31
CA SER A 148 26.19 5.45 -5.22
C SER A 148 26.38 3.96 -4.94
N GLU A 149 27.34 3.60 -4.08
CA GLU A 149 27.64 2.24 -3.67
C GLU A 149 27.95 2.24 -2.17
N TYR A 150 27.43 1.25 -1.44
CA TYR A 150 27.69 1.10 -0.01
C TYR A 150 28.67 -0.02 0.26
N LEU A 151 29.60 0.22 1.19
CA LEU A 151 30.53 -0.77 1.71
C LEU A 151 30.07 -1.21 3.11
N TYR A 152 29.65 -2.47 3.20
CA TYR A 152 29.26 -3.09 4.46
C TYR A 152 30.44 -3.85 5.06
N GLU A 153 30.96 -3.35 6.18
CA GLU A 153 32.04 -4.03 6.92
C GLU A 153 31.50 -5.06 7.92
N GLU A 154 30.22 -4.95 8.28
CA GLU A 154 29.55 -5.83 9.23
C GLU A 154 28.89 -7.02 8.52
N LEU A 155 28.87 -8.17 9.20
CA LEU A 155 28.11 -9.35 8.80
C LEU A 155 26.93 -9.51 9.75
N ASN A 156 25.80 -9.96 9.22
CA ASN A 156 24.67 -10.45 9.99
C ASN A 156 25.08 -11.64 10.87
N ASP A 157 24.28 -11.96 11.89
CA ASP A 157 24.51 -13.09 12.80
C ASP A 157 24.65 -14.44 12.08
N ASP A 158 24.08 -14.56 10.88
CA ASP A 158 24.15 -15.75 10.02
C ASP A 158 25.36 -15.77 9.08
N GLY A 159 26.24 -14.76 9.16
CA GLY A 159 27.44 -14.62 8.34
C GLY A 159 27.21 -14.04 6.94
N THR A 160 25.99 -13.56 6.63
CA THR A 160 25.71 -12.82 5.39
C THR A 160 26.07 -11.34 5.53
N VAL A 161 26.30 -10.65 4.41
CA VAL A 161 26.53 -9.20 4.42
C VAL A 161 25.20 -8.50 4.72
N THR A 162 25.22 -7.52 5.62
CA THR A 162 24.04 -6.69 5.92
C THR A 162 23.59 -5.92 4.67
N ASP A 163 22.30 -5.65 4.55
CA ASP A 163 21.69 -4.76 3.55
C ASP A 163 21.38 -3.35 4.14
N GLU A 164 22.03 -3.01 5.25
CA GLU A 164 21.83 -1.80 6.05
C GLU A 164 23.16 -1.07 6.31
N PRO A 165 23.19 0.28 6.21
CA PRO A 165 22.08 1.17 5.90
C PRO A 165 21.62 1.09 4.43
N SER A 166 20.38 1.50 4.14
CA SER A 166 19.79 1.47 2.78
C SER A 166 19.17 2.82 2.36
N ALA A 167 19.61 3.90 2.99
CA ALA A 167 19.17 5.27 2.70
C ALA A 167 20.21 6.30 3.15
N CYS A 168 20.20 7.50 2.55
CA CYS A 168 21.09 8.60 2.93
C CYS A 168 20.91 9.03 4.40
N ILE A 169 19.67 9.04 4.88
CA ILE A 169 19.35 9.00 6.31
C ILE A 169 18.68 7.67 6.59
N PHE A 170 19.35 6.78 7.33
CA PHE A 170 18.82 5.46 7.63
C PHE A 170 18.71 5.25 9.14
N SER A 171 17.55 4.75 9.58
CA SER A 171 17.31 4.37 10.97
C SER A 171 16.79 2.95 11.10
N LYS A 172 17.34 2.21 12.07
CA LYS A 172 16.82 0.90 12.47
C LYS A 172 15.64 0.99 13.44
N ASP A 173 15.47 2.15 14.08
CA ASP A 173 14.35 2.46 14.99
C ASP A 173 13.59 3.70 14.48
N ASP A 174 12.71 4.26 15.32
CA ASP A 174 11.93 5.46 15.02
C ASP A 174 12.81 6.66 14.64
N LEU A 175 12.35 7.39 13.62
CA LEU A 175 12.97 8.61 13.11
C LEU A 175 11.96 9.74 13.03
N THR A 176 12.27 10.88 13.65
CA THR A 176 11.45 12.09 13.59
C THR A 176 12.23 13.25 12.98
N ILE A 177 11.57 14.05 12.13
CA ILE A 177 12.09 15.31 11.59
C ILE A 177 11.17 16.46 12.02
N ASN A 178 11.77 17.52 12.54
CA ASN A 178 11.05 18.72 12.99
C ASN A 178 11.90 19.99 12.85
N GLY A 179 11.36 21.12 13.31
CA GLY A 179 12.00 22.44 13.19
C GLY A 179 11.57 23.20 11.94
N ASN A 180 12.12 24.39 11.73
CA ASN A 180 11.71 25.30 10.64
C ASN A 180 12.80 25.51 9.58
N GLY A 181 13.97 24.87 9.73
CA GLY A 181 15.03 24.93 8.74
C GLY A 181 14.76 24.07 7.50
N THR A 182 15.73 24.07 6.59
CA THR A 182 15.70 23.28 5.35
C THR A 182 16.63 22.07 5.46
N LEU A 183 16.15 20.92 5.02
CA LEU A 183 16.90 19.67 4.87
C LEU A 183 16.86 19.24 3.40
N ASN A 184 18.03 19.11 2.78
CA ASN A 184 18.21 18.63 1.42
C ASN A 184 18.94 17.28 1.46
N VAL A 185 18.29 16.23 0.96
CA VAL A 185 18.78 14.85 0.97
C VAL A 185 18.91 14.32 -0.44
N VAL A 186 20.10 13.79 -0.76
CA VAL A 186 20.37 13.08 -2.01
C VAL A 186 20.72 11.63 -1.67
N GLY A 187 19.80 10.72 -1.97
CA GLY A 187 19.98 9.26 -1.89
C GLY A 187 20.37 8.69 -3.25
N ASN A 188 21.68 8.64 -3.51
CA ASN A 188 22.31 8.10 -4.70
C ASN A 188 22.41 6.57 -4.71
N TYR A 189 22.41 5.92 -3.54
CA TYR A 189 22.48 4.44 -3.45
C TYR A 189 21.12 3.77 -3.61
N ASN A 190 20.14 4.22 -2.82
CA ASN A 190 18.84 3.58 -2.72
C ASN A 190 17.77 4.61 -2.30
N ASN A 191 17.27 4.56 -1.07
CA ASN A 191 16.23 5.49 -0.60
C ASN A 191 16.82 6.83 -0.14
N GLY A 192 16.00 7.87 -0.07
CA GLY A 192 16.40 9.16 0.50
C GLY A 192 16.46 9.10 2.03
N ILE A 193 15.30 8.97 2.66
CA ILE A 193 15.14 8.89 4.12
C ILE A 193 14.39 7.61 4.44
N ALA A 194 14.95 6.77 5.32
CA ALA A 194 14.30 5.52 5.71
C ALA A 194 14.38 5.22 7.21
N SER A 195 13.29 4.68 7.76
CA SER A 195 13.24 4.01 9.06
C SER A 195 12.71 2.58 8.89
N LYS A 196 13.26 1.64 9.66
CA LYS A 196 12.76 0.27 9.79
C LYS A 196 11.56 0.15 10.73
N ASP A 197 11.23 1.21 11.47
CA ASP A 197 10.03 1.37 12.28
C ASP A 197 9.24 2.58 11.75
N ASP A 198 8.91 3.57 12.60
CA ASP A 198 8.10 4.73 12.24
C ASP A 198 8.93 5.91 11.73
N LEU A 199 8.47 6.55 10.65
CA LEU A 199 9.00 7.84 10.19
C LEU A 199 7.98 8.95 10.41
N LYS A 200 8.35 9.98 11.15
CA LYS A 200 7.50 11.13 11.46
C LYS A 200 8.11 12.44 10.95
N ILE A 201 7.33 13.23 10.21
CA ILE A 201 7.69 14.60 9.83
C ILE A 201 6.64 15.54 10.40
N THR A 202 7.07 16.48 11.24
CA THR A 202 6.16 17.39 11.93
C THR A 202 6.18 18.81 11.37
N ALA A 203 7.32 19.26 10.86
CA ALA A 203 7.54 20.58 10.29
C ALA A 203 8.87 20.61 9.49
N GLY A 204 9.16 21.75 8.87
CA GLY A 204 10.40 22.04 8.15
C GLY A 204 10.24 21.99 6.64
N THR A 205 11.27 22.44 5.92
CA THR A 205 11.36 22.26 4.46
C THR A 205 12.23 21.05 4.16
N VAL A 206 11.66 19.97 3.62
CA VAL A 206 12.34 18.70 3.40
C VAL A 206 12.35 18.37 1.91
N ASN A 207 13.53 18.46 1.29
CA ASN A 207 13.74 18.18 -0.13
C ASN A 207 14.52 16.88 -0.28
N VAL A 208 13.94 15.89 -0.97
CA VAL A 208 14.54 14.57 -1.15
C VAL A 208 14.63 14.23 -2.63
N THR A 209 15.81 13.81 -3.07
CA THR A 209 16.03 13.16 -4.37
C THR A 209 16.58 11.77 -4.11
N ALA A 210 15.96 10.73 -4.68
CA ALA A 210 16.35 9.33 -4.44
C ALA A 210 16.33 8.48 -5.72
N VAL A 211 17.27 7.55 -5.85
CA VAL A 211 17.32 6.56 -6.94
C VAL A 211 16.43 5.33 -6.72
N ASN A 212 15.74 5.28 -5.58
CA ASN A 212 14.63 4.38 -5.29
C ASN A 212 13.51 5.18 -4.61
N ASN A 213 13.11 4.86 -3.38
CA ASN A 213 12.01 5.56 -2.72
C ASN A 213 12.48 6.86 -2.06
N GLY A 214 11.64 7.89 -2.08
CA GLY A 214 11.95 9.15 -1.40
C GLY A 214 11.95 9.01 0.12
N LEU A 215 10.77 8.78 0.68
CA LEU A 215 10.54 8.57 2.11
C LEU A 215 10.05 7.14 2.36
N LYS A 216 10.69 6.42 3.28
CA LYS A 216 10.32 5.05 3.63
C LYS A 216 10.24 4.84 5.14
N GLY A 217 9.05 4.67 5.68
CA GLY A 217 8.85 4.22 7.06
C GLY A 217 8.23 2.85 6.99
N LYS A 218 8.96 1.81 7.39
CA LYS A 218 8.49 0.43 7.21
C LYS A 218 7.17 0.23 7.95
N ASP A 219 7.09 0.66 9.20
CA ASP A 219 5.92 0.45 10.05
C ASP A 219 4.86 1.52 9.87
N SER A 220 5.27 2.77 9.76
CA SER A 220 4.37 3.85 9.35
C SER A 220 5.11 5.07 8.84
N ILE A 221 4.38 5.94 8.14
CA ILE A 221 4.77 7.33 7.92
C ILE A 221 3.68 8.25 8.44
N THR A 222 4.05 9.23 9.27
CA THR A 222 3.15 10.30 9.72
C THR A 222 3.70 11.66 9.30
N ILE A 223 2.94 12.41 8.50
CA ILE A 223 3.25 13.78 8.10
C ILE A 223 2.23 14.70 8.74
N LYS A 224 2.65 15.48 9.75
CA LYS A 224 1.78 16.47 10.40
C LYS A 224 1.77 17.83 9.69
N GLY A 225 2.85 18.14 8.98
CA GLY A 225 3.05 19.43 8.33
C GLY A 225 4.43 19.56 7.70
N GLY A 226 4.77 20.78 7.27
CA GLY A 226 6.02 21.10 6.56
C GLY A 226 5.82 21.36 5.07
N GLU A 227 6.91 21.74 4.40
CA GLU A 227 7.01 21.83 2.94
C GLU A 227 7.91 20.71 2.45
N ILE A 228 7.32 19.70 1.82
CA ILE A 228 8.01 18.45 1.48
C ILE A 228 8.05 18.31 -0.04
N THR A 229 9.25 18.21 -0.61
CA THR A 229 9.45 17.92 -2.03
C THR A 229 10.19 16.59 -2.18
N VAL A 230 9.62 15.68 -2.96
CA VAL A 230 10.21 14.35 -3.19
C VAL A 230 10.33 14.10 -4.69
N ASN A 231 11.54 13.76 -5.13
CA ASN A 231 11.82 13.29 -6.49
C ASN A 231 12.44 11.89 -6.40
N SER A 232 11.70 10.87 -6.81
CA SER A 232 12.13 9.47 -6.73
C SER A 232 11.94 8.75 -8.06
N THR A 233 12.79 7.76 -8.33
CA THR A 233 12.55 6.81 -9.44
C THR A 233 11.68 5.63 -9.01
N GLY A 234 11.70 5.28 -7.72
CA GLY A 234 10.75 4.37 -7.08
C GLY A 234 9.51 5.14 -6.60
N ASP A 235 9.01 4.79 -5.42
CA ASP A 235 7.84 5.45 -4.86
C ASP A 235 8.21 6.79 -4.22
N GLY A 236 7.28 7.74 -4.16
CA GLY A 236 7.49 8.99 -3.42
C GLY A 236 7.59 8.73 -1.91
N VAL A 237 6.49 8.20 -1.36
CA VAL A 237 6.31 7.96 0.08
C VAL A 237 5.80 6.53 0.25
N LYS A 238 6.51 5.69 1.02
CA LYS A 238 6.20 4.26 1.13
C LYS A 238 6.21 3.74 2.57
N SER A 239 5.15 3.02 2.94
CA SER A 239 5.13 2.14 4.10
C SER A 239 4.77 0.71 3.67
N ASP A 240 5.57 -0.27 4.07
CA ASP A 240 5.60 -1.60 3.45
C ASP A 240 5.69 -2.77 4.46
N ASN A 241 5.29 -2.57 5.72
CA ASN A 241 5.19 -3.68 6.66
C ASN A 241 4.01 -4.59 6.31
N THR A 242 4.33 -5.77 5.77
CA THR A 242 3.41 -6.86 5.43
C THR A 242 3.27 -7.92 6.54
N GLU A 243 4.09 -7.84 7.59
CA GLU A 243 4.16 -8.86 8.65
C GLU A 243 3.15 -8.58 9.77
N ASP A 244 2.81 -7.32 9.99
CA ASP A 244 1.86 -6.87 11.01
C ASP A 244 0.78 -5.97 10.39
N THR A 245 -0.46 -6.45 10.38
CA THR A 245 -1.62 -5.74 9.81
C THR A 245 -1.98 -4.45 10.53
N THR A 246 -1.41 -4.19 11.71
CA THR A 246 -1.59 -2.92 12.43
C THR A 246 -0.55 -1.85 12.04
N LYS A 247 0.40 -2.22 11.18
CA LYS A 247 1.48 -1.39 10.65
C LYS A 247 1.32 -1.26 9.13
N GLY A 248 2.31 -0.68 8.45
CA GLY A 248 2.29 -0.43 7.01
C GLY A 248 1.37 0.72 6.60
N TYR A 249 1.05 1.64 7.52
CA TYR A 249 0.08 2.72 7.27
C TYR A 249 0.75 4.08 7.05
N ILE A 250 0.04 4.99 6.38
CA ILE A 250 0.47 6.36 6.17
C ILE A 250 -0.64 7.32 6.62
N ILE A 251 -0.26 8.33 7.39
CA ILE A 251 -1.14 9.41 7.86
C ILE A 251 -0.58 10.75 7.41
N ILE A 252 -1.41 11.57 6.77
CA ILE A 252 -1.11 12.94 6.37
C ILE A 252 -2.13 13.84 7.07
N GLU A 253 -1.71 14.55 8.11
CA GLU A 253 -2.57 15.50 8.84
C GLU A 253 -2.53 16.90 8.22
N GLY A 254 -1.51 17.22 7.42
CA GLY A 254 -1.32 18.52 6.77
C GLY A 254 0.03 18.69 6.07
N GLY A 255 0.33 19.91 5.65
CA GLY A 255 1.58 20.29 4.96
C GLY A 255 1.38 20.58 3.47
N SER A 256 2.45 21.02 2.80
CA SER A 256 2.53 21.14 1.34
C SER A 256 3.46 20.06 0.81
N LEU A 257 2.94 19.13 0.01
CA LEU A 257 3.67 17.98 -0.50
C LEU A 257 3.75 18.07 -2.03
N ASN A 258 4.95 18.03 -2.58
CA ASN A 258 5.21 17.99 -4.03
C ASN A 258 6.00 16.73 -4.35
N ILE A 259 5.33 15.73 -4.92
CA ILE A 259 5.89 14.40 -5.14
C ILE A 259 5.96 14.13 -6.64
N THR A 260 7.16 13.81 -7.13
CA THR A 260 7.37 13.24 -8.46
C THR A 260 8.02 11.88 -8.30
N SER A 261 7.34 10.83 -8.73
CA SER A 261 7.78 9.44 -8.58
C SER A 261 7.79 8.70 -9.92
N GLY A 262 8.71 7.75 -10.07
CA GLY A 262 8.67 6.80 -11.18
C GLY A 262 7.70 5.64 -10.91
N GLY A 263 7.57 5.24 -9.64
CA GLY A 263 6.56 4.31 -9.14
C GLY A 263 5.35 5.04 -8.55
N ASP A 264 4.81 4.51 -7.46
CA ASP A 264 3.63 5.07 -6.80
C ASP A 264 3.97 6.41 -6.12
N GLY A 265 3.03 7.37 -6.12
CA GLY A 265 3.24 8.63 -5.42
C GLY A 265 3.32 8.41 -3.91
N ILE A 266 2.25 7.84 -3.34
CA ILE A 266 2.12 7.46 -1.93
C ILE A 266 1.57 6.03 -1.87
N GLN A 267 2.36 5.09 -1.37
CA GLN A 267 1.98 3.68 -1.19
C GLN A 267 1.98 3.30 0.29
N ALA A 268 0.80 3.00 0.82
CA ALA A 268 0.63 2.33 2.11
C ALA A 268 0.30 0.85 1.89
N GLU A 269 0.94 -0.05 2.63
CA GLU A 269 0.60 -1.47 2.61
C GLU A 269 -0.78 -1.72 3.19
N THR A 270 -1.18 -1.01 4.25
CA THR A 270 -2.49 -1.18 4.88
C THR A 270 -3.40 -0.01 4.59
N THR A 271 -3.25 1.11 5.29
CA THR A 271 -4.17 2.24 5.22
C THR A 271 -3.46 3.55 4.88
N LEU A 272 -4.12 4.38 4.08
CA LEU A 272 -3.74 5.75 3.84
C LEU A 272 -4.85 6.67 4.35
N THR A 273 -4.51 7.58 5.27
CA THR A 273 -5.44 8.60 5.78
C THR A 273 -4.91 9.99 5.49
N ILE A 274 -5.70 10.82 4.82
CA ILE A 274 -5.39 12.22 4.51
C ILE A 274 -6.44 13.09 5.20
N SER A 275 -6.04 13.80 6.26
CA SER A 275 -6.94 14.70 6.99
C SER A 275 -6.95 16.10 6.41
N ASP A 276 -5.81 16.61 5.95
CA ASP A 276 -5.66 17.90 5.28
C ASP A 276 -4.32 17.96 4.51
N GLY A 277 -4.07 19.06 3.79
CA GLY A 277 -2.81 19.33 3.11
C GLY A 277 -2.97 19.87 1.69
N ASP A 278 -1.90 20.44 1.12
CA ASP A 278 -1.80 20.80 -0.30
C ASP A 278 -0.85 19.82 -0.99
N ILE A 279 -1.41 18.83 -1.68
CA ILE A 279 -0.71 17.65 -2.15
C ILE A 279 -0.70 17.65 -3.68
N ASN A 280 0.48 17.69 -4.28
CA ASN A 280 0.71 17.63 -5.72
C ASN A 280 1.51 16.37 -6.04
N ILE A 281 0.98 15.49 -6.87
CA ILE A 281 1.61 14.21 -7.24
C ILE A 281 1.69 14.07 -8.75
N VAL A 282 2.88 13.72 -9.23
CA VAL A 282 3.12 13.22 -10.58
C VAL A 282 3.75 11.84 -10.49
N SER A 283 3.02 10.78 -10.83
CA SER A 283 3.50 9.39 -10.75
C SER A 283 3.62 8.76 -12.14
N GLY A 284 4.69 7.99 -12.37
CA GLY A 284 4.97 7.34 -13.67
C GLY A 284 5.14 8.31 -14.84
N GLY A 285 5.40 9.59 -14.56
CA GLY A 285 5.45 10.65 -15.56
C GLY A 285 4.08 11.24 -15.96
N GLY A 286 3.00 10.85 -15.29
CA GLY A 286 1.65 11.37 -15.50
C GLY A 286 0.84 10.66 -16.59
N SER A 287 -0.43 11.05 -16.74
CA SER A 287 -1.44 10.41 -17.59
C SER A 287 -1.04 10.33 -19.06
N SER A 288 -0.19 11.25 -19.50
CA SER A 288 0.39 11.23 -20.85
C SER A 288 1.29 10.02 -21.13
N ASN A 289 1.69 9.27 -20.10
CA ASN A 289 2.51 8.06 -20.18
C ASN A 289 1.70 6.78 -19.89
N ALA A 290 0.38 6.87 -19.89
CA ALA A 290 -0.51 5.73 -19.70
C ALA A 290 -0.22 4.57 -20.68
N ALA A 291 -0.42 3.35 -20.19
CA ALA A 291 -0.45 2.18 -21.07
C ALA A 291 -1.63 2.31 -22.05
N THR A 292 -1.43 1.89 -23.31
CA THR A 292 -2.52 1.97 -24.29
C THR A 292 -3.58 0.92 -24.00
N HIS A 293 -4.81 1.36 -23.73
CA HIS A 293 -6.01 0.53 -23.66
C HIS A 293 -6.41 0.04 -25.06
N ALA A 294 -5.70 -0.96 -25.57
CA ALA A 294 -5.95 -1.51 -26.88
C ALA A 294 -7.17 -2.45 -26.85
N GLU A 295 -8.32 -1.92 -27.23
CA GLU A 295 -9.46 -2.72 -27.70
C GLU A 295 -8.99 -3.58 -28.88
N SER A 296 -8.72 -4.86 -28.63
CA SER A 296 -8.38 -5.80 -29.70
C SER A 296 -9.63 -6.09 -30.53
N PHE A 297 -9.90 -5.21 -31.50
CA PHE A 297 -10.88 -5.49 -32.55
C PHE A 297 -10.35 -6.65 -33.39
N GLN A 298 -10.69 -7.89 -33.00
CA GLN A 298 -10.45 -9.08 -33.79
C GLN A 298 -11.36 -9.06 -35.03
N MET A 299 -10.98 -8.24 -36.02
CA MET A 299 -11.59 -8.29 -37.34
C MET A 299 -11.30 -9.67 -37.92
N GLY A 300 -12.35 -10.33 -38.44
CA GLY A 300 -12.29 -11.67 -39.01
C GLY A 300 -11.23 -11.85 -40.12
N PRO A 301 -11.07 -13.07 -40.66
CA PRO A 301 -9.84 -13.58 -41.30
C PRO A 301 -9.37 -12.92 -42.62
N TRP A 302 -9.78 -11.69 -42.93
CA TRP A 302 -9.33 -10.94 -44.11
C TRP A 302 -8.49 -9.69 -43.78
N ALA A 303 -8.31 -9.29 -42.51
CA ALA A 303 -7.40 -8.19 -42.18
C ALA A 303 -5.96 -8.69 -41.99
N ASN A 304 -5.04 -8.25 -42.83
CA ASN A 304 -3.60 -8.49 -42.71
C ASN A 304 -2.98 -7.44 -41.77
N PRO A 305 -2.58 -7.75 -40.53
CA PRO A 305 -1.98 -6.77 -39.64
C PRO A 305 -0.46 -6.88 -39.74
N SER A 306 0.14 -6.10 -40.63
CA SER A 306 1.58 -5.90 -40.67
C SER A 306 1.91 -4.47 -40.24
N ASN A 307 1.62 -4.11 -38.98
CA ASN A 307 2.39 -3.11 -38.21
C ASN A 307 1.87 -3.02 -36.76
N THR A 308 2.17 -4.01 -35.91
CA THR A 308 2.07 -3.83 -34.45
C THR A 308 3.49 -3.68 -33.95
N SER A 309 3.94 -2.43 -33.83
CA SER A 309 5.11 -2.09 -33.04
C SER A 309 4.82 -2.47 -31.59
N SER A 310 5.33 -3.62 -31.16
CA SER A 310 5.48 -3.92 -29.74
C SER A 310 6.42 -2.88 -29.17
N SER A 311 5.87 -1.80 -28.60
CA SER A 311 6.60 -1.05 -27.60
C SER A 311 6.94 -2.07 -26.53
N SER A 312 8.24 -2.29 -26.31
CA SER A 312 8.71 -2.98 -25.13
C SER A 312 8.20 -2.18 -23.94
N SER A 313 7.06 -2.56 -23.38
CA SER A 313 6.71 -2.22 -22.02
C SER A 313 7.84 -2.81 -21.19
N SER A 314 8.78 -1.97 -20.76
CA SER A 314 9.42 -2.22 -19.48
C SER A 314 8.27 -2.57 -18.53
N GLU A 315 8.40 -3.66 -17.78
CA GLU A 315 7.53 -3.95 -16.65
C GLU A 315 7.63 -2.72 -15.72
N THR A 316 6.84 -1.68 -15.98
CA THR A 316 6.74 -0.55 -15.08
C THR A 316 5.96 -1.10 -13.91
N GLY A 317 6.55 -1.04 -12.72
CA GLY A 317 5.80 -1.28 -11.50
C GLY A 317 4.57 -0.38 -11.44
N SER A 318 3.77 -0.59 -10.41
CA SER A 318 2.65 0.30 -10.07
C SER A 318 3.07 1.79 -10.16
N ALA A 319 2.26 2.62 -10.81
CA ALA A 319 2.53 4.05 -10.99
C ALA A 319 1.32 4.91 -10.56
N LYS A 320 0.63 4.44 -9.53
CA LYS A 320 -0.58 5.03 -8.97
C LYS A 320 -0.23 6.21 -8.09
N ALA A 321 -1.03 7.26 -8.07
CA ALA A 321 -0.67 8.43 -7.26
C ALA A 321 -0.89 8.18 -5.76
N LEU A 322 -2.10 7.75 -5.37
CA LEU A 322 -2.43 7.36 -4.00
C LEU A 322 -2.85 5.90 -3.97
N LYS A 323 -2.16 5.07 -3.19
CA LYS A 323 -2.40 3.64 -3.10
C LYS A 323 -2.41 3.14 -1.67
N ALA A 324 -3.43 2.34 -1.33
CA ALA A 324 -3.48 1.61 -0.06
C ALA A 324 -3.94 0.17 -0.26
N GLY A 325 -3.42 -0.77 0.53
CA GLY A 325 -3.82 -2.17 0.40
C GLY A 325 -5.22 -2.50 0.93
N THR A 326 -5.74 -1.75 1.90
CA THR A 326 -7.04 -2.05 2.55
C THR A 326 -7.99 -0.86 2.58
N ALA A 327 -7.52 0.34 2.95
CA ALA A 327 -8.41 1.49 2.99
C ALA A 327 -7.67 2.79 2.68
N LEU A 328 -8.32 3.66 1.92
CA LEU A 328 -7.88 5.02 1.69
C LEU A 328 -9.00 5.96 2.10
N THR A 329 -8.73 6.82 3.09
CA THR A 329 -9.68 7.80 3.61
C THR A 329 -9.17 9.21 3.38
N VAL A 330 -10.00 10.08 2.81
CA VAL A 330 -9.72 11.51 2.66
C VAL A 330 -10.77 12.33 3.41
N ASP A 331 -10.34 13.02 4.47
CA ASP A 331 -11.17 13.91 5.29
C ASP A 331 -10.95 15.39 4.95
N GLY A 332 -10.05 15.72 4.02
CA GLY A 332 -9.75 17.10 3.63
C GLY A 332 -8.55 17.25 2.72
N GLY A 333 -8.15 18.49 2.47
CA GLY A 333 -7.01 18.86 1.64
C GLY A 333 -7.35 19.31 0.22
N ASN A 334 -6.33 19.85 -0.45
CA ASN A 334 -6.28 20.18 -1.87
C ASN A 334 -5.32 19.21 -2.57
N ILE A 335 -5.84 18.34 -3.44
CA ILE A 335 -5.12 17.19 -3.97
C ILE A 335 -5.11 17.28 -5.50
N ASN A 336 -3.92 17.54 -6.07
CA ASN A 336 -3.69 17.61 -7.50
C ASN A 336 -2.87 16.40 -7.93
N ILE A 337 -3.39 15.62 -8.88
CA ILE A 337 -2.80 14.37 -9.32
C ILE A 337 -2.69 14.33 -10.85
N ASP A 338 -1.53 13.90 -11.32
CA ASP A 338 -1.28 13.48 -12.69
C ASP A 338 -0.55 12.12 -12.67
N SER A 339 -1.26 11.02 -12.91
CA SER A 339 -0.74 9.65 -12.77
C SER A 339 -0.78 8.86 -14.07
N ALA A 340 0.25 8.05 -14.35
CA ALA A 340 0.27 7.17 -15.52
C ALA A 340 -0.62 5.93 -15.39
N ASP A 341 -0.97 5.58 -14.15
CA ASP A 341 -1.89 4.51 -13.74
C ASP A 341 -3.03 5.17 -12.94
N ASP A 342 -3.81 4.41 -12.16
CA ASP A 342 -4.90 4.96 -11.34
C ASP A 342 -4.44 6.12 -10.44
N SER A 343 -5.26 7.16 -10.35
CA SER A 343 -4.93 8.28 -9.47
C SER A 343 -5.16 7.94 -7.99
N ILE A 344 -6.27 7.28 -7.66
CA ILE A 344 -6.58 6.81 -6.31
C ILE A 344 -6.97 5.34 -6.41
N HIS A 345 -6.25 4.46 -5.72
CA HIS A 345 -6.46 3.02 -5.83
C HIS A 345 -6.37 2.28 -4.50
N THR A 346 -7.32 1.38 -4.25
CA THR A 346 -7.24 0.44 -3.13
C THR A 346 -7.71 -0.95 -3.50
N ASN A 347 -7.17 -1.97 -2.83
CA ASN A 347 -7.64 -3.34 -3.01
C ASN A 347 -8.91 -3.65 -2.18
N ASP A 348 -9.57 -2.65 -1.58
CA ASP A 348 -10.83 -2.85 -0.85
C ASP A 348 -11.66 -1.55 -0.82
N THR A 349 -11.37 -0.59 0.05
CA THR A 349 -12.25 0.59 0.24
C THR A 349 -11.58 1.95 0.02
N VAL A 350 -12.24 2.80 -0.77
CA VAL A 350 -12.00 4.26 -0.81
C VAL A 350 -13.16 5.00 -0.15
N MET A 351 -12.85 5.90 0.79
CA MET A 351 -13.80 6.81 1.43
C MET A 351 -13.35 8.26 1.27
N ILE A 352 -14.19 9.08 0.65
CA ILE A 352 -13.94 10.52 0.48
C ILE A 352 -15.01 11.29 1.26
N ASN A 353 -14.61 11.90 2.37
CA ASN A 353 -15.51 12.67 3.23
C ASN A 353 -15.62 14.12 2.78
N THR A 354 -14.52 14.73 2.36
CA THR A 354 -14.48 16.05 1.72
C THR A 354 -13.10 16.24 1.05
N GLY A 355 -12.77 17.48 0.65
CA GLY A 355 -11.54 17.83 -0.05
C GLY A 355 -11.79 18.43 -1.43
N ILE A 356 -10.73 18.93 -2.05
CA ILE A 356 -10.71 19.42 -3.43
C ILE A 356 -9.76 18.54 -4.22
N PHE A 357 -10.24 17.95 -5.31
CA PHE A 357 -9.46 17.03 -6.15
C PHE A 357 -9.39 17.53 -7.58
N HIS A 358 -8.18 17.54 -8.13
CA HIS A 358 -7.92 17.80 -9.55
C HIS A 358 -7.12 16.63 -10.12
N ILE A 359 -7.78 15.77 -10.88
CA ILE A 359 -7.26 14.47 -11.27
C ILE A 359 -7.08 14.39 -12.78
N LYS A 360 -5.93 13.87 -13.18
CA LYS A 360 -5.66 13.29 -14.49
C LYS A 360 -5.07 11.91 -14.29
N SER A 361 -5.78 10.90 -14.76
CA SER A 361 -5.36 9.51 -14.66
C SER A 361 -5.09 8.94 -16.04
N GLY A 362 -4.09 8.09 -16.12
CA GLY A 362 -3.82 7.27 -17.29
C GLY A 362 -4.69 6.01 -17.35
N ASP A 363 -5.19 5.58 -16.20
CA ASP A 363 -6.17 4.51 -16.06
C ASP A 363 -7.38 5.07 -15.33
N ASP A 364 -7.75 4.59 -14.14
CA ASP A 364 -8.97 5.05 -13.49
C ASP A 364 -8.75 6.31 -12.66
N GLY A 365 -9.76 7.18 -12.64
CA GLY A 365 -9.74 8.36 -11.76
C GLY A 365 -9.71 7.93 -10.29
N ILE A 366 -10.67 7.11 -9.88
CA ILE A 366 -10.76 6.55 -8.53
C ILE A 366 -11.21 5.10 -8.64
N HIS A 367 -10.36 4.18 -8.17
CA HIS A 367 -10.57 2.74 -8.20
C HIS A 367 -10.56 2.15 -6.79
N ALA A 368 -11.59 1.37 -6.46
CA ALA A 368 -11.58 0.52 -5.27
C ALA A 368 -12.09 -0.87 -5.65
N ASP A 369 -11.35 -1.93 -5.31
CA ASP A 369 -11.80 -3.30 -5.67
C ASP A 369 -13.21 -3.62 -5.14
N ASN A 370 -13.62 -3.03 -4.00
CA ASN A 370 -14.87 -3.35 -3.34
C ASN A 370 -15.80 -2.12 -3.15
N VAL A 371 -15.42 -1.14 -2.33
CA VAL A 371 -16.32 -0.02 -1.98
C VAL A 371 -15.68 1.31 -2.31
N LEU A 372 -16.41 2.14 -3.04
CA LEU A 372 -16.17 3.57 -3.16
C LEU A 372 -17.33 4.34 -2.53
N GLU A 373 -17.06 5.07 -1.46
CA GLU A 373 -18.03 5.93 -0.78
C GLU A 373 -17.59 7.40 -0.83
N ILE A 374 -18.40 8.25 -1.45
CA ILE A 374 -18.18 9.69 -1.54
C ILE A 374 -19.25 10.41 -0.73
N ASN A 375 -18.85 11.00 0.39
CA ASN A 375 -19.69 11.74 1.32
C ASN A 375 -19.67 13.25 1.11
N GLY A 376 -18.79 13.77 0.25
CA GLY A 376 -18.68 15.19 -0.08
C GLY A 376 -17.39 15.52 -0.83
N GLY A 377 -17.14 16.82 -1.04
CA GLY A 377 -15.95 17.34 -1.71
C GLY A 377 -16.22 17.93 -3.11
N ASP A 378 -15.19 18.53 -3.70
CA ASP A 378 -15.17 19.01 -5.09
C ASP A 378 -14.18 18.16 -5.89
N ILE A 379 -14.70 17.20 -6.65
CA ILE A 379 -13.92 16.19 -7.38
C ILE A 379 -13.97 16.52 -8.87
N ASN A 380 -12.83 16.87 -9.45
CA ASN A 380 -12.71 17.18 -10.86
C ASN A 380 -11.70 16.24 -11.54
N ILE A 381 -12.21 15.19 -12.20
CA ILE A 381 -11.45 14.24 -13.02
C ILE A 381 -11.52 14.73 -14.47
N THR A 382 -10.38 15.13 -15.00
CA THR A 382 -10.30 15.76 -16.34
C THR A 382 -9.82 14.83 -17.43
N ASP A 383 -9.26 13.68 -17.06
CA ASP A 383 -8.77 12.64 -17.97
C ASP A 383 -8.74 11.31 -17.19
N SER A 384 -9.31 10.25 -17.75
CA SER A 384 -9.24 8.88 -17.23
C SER A 384 -9.74 7.85 -18.27
N TYR A 385 -9.44 6.57 -18.04
CA TYR A 385 -10.08 5.45 -18.71
C TYR A 385 -11.51 5.29 -18.18
N GLU A 386 -11.67 4.91 -16.91
CA GLU A 386 -12.92 5.03 -16.17
C GLU A 386 -12.86 6.18 -15.15
N GLY A 387 -13.99 6.83 -14.89
CA GLY A 387 -14.03 7.93 -13.92
C GLY A 387 -13.95 7.41 -12.48
N LEU A 388 -14.99 6.67 -12.09
CA LEU A 388 -15.13 6.03 -10.78
C LEU A 388 -15.36 4.52 -10.98
N GLU A 389 -14.49 3.66 -10.47
CA GLU A 389 -14.64 2.20 -10.52
C GLU A 389 -14.70 1.61 -9.09
N ALA A 390 -15.73 0.80 -8.83
CA ALA A 390 -15.76 -0.12 -7.70
C ALA A 390 -16.88 -1.15 -7.83
N ALA A 391 -16.83 -2.22 -7.03
CA ALA A 391 -17.98 -3.15 -6.93
C ALA A 391 -19.24 -2.47 -6.40
N HIS A 392 -19.08 -1.53 -5.47
CA HIS A 392 -20.16 -0.76 -4.90
C HIS A 392 -19.78 0.71 -4.81
N ILE A 393 -20.49 1.55 -5.57
CA ILE A 393 -20.28 3.00 -5.57
C ILE A 393 -21.48 3.67 -4.87
N THR A 394 -21.20 4.43 -3.81
CA THR A 394 -22.18 5.27 -3.12
C THR A 394 -21.72 6.72 -3.19
N VAL A 395 -22.59 7.60 -3.68
CA VAL A 395 -22.37 9.05 -3.69
C VAL A 395 -23.48 9.71 -2.88
N ASN A 396 -23.14 10.15 -1.66
CA ASN A 396 -24.06 10.76 -0.70
C ASN A 396 -24.16 12.29 -0.88
N ASP A 397 -23.05 12.96 -1.22
CA ASP A 397 -22.96 14.40 -1.51
C ASP A 397 -21.69 14.70 -2.34
N GLY A 398 -21.50 15.96 -2.74
CA GLY A 398 -20.31 16.46 -3.44
C GLY A 398 -20.60 17.06 -4.81
N ASN A 399 -19.63 17.81 -5.33
CA ASN A 399 -19.60 18.29 -6.71
C ASN A 399 -18.62 17.44 -7.51
N ILE A 400 -19.12 16.61 -8.43
CA ILE A 400 -18.29 15.68 -9.20
C ILE A 400 -18.38 16.03 -10.67
N ASN A 401 -17.24 16.38 -11.26
CA ASN A 401 -17.06 16.53 -12.69
C ASN A 401 -16.08 15.46 -13.15
N LEU A 402 -16.45 14.68 -14.15
CA LEU A 402 -15.61 13.60 -14.67
C LEU A 402 -15.63 13.56 -16.20
N VAL A 403 -14.46 13.26 -16.77
CA VAL A 403 -14.26 12.99 -18.19
C VAL A 403 -13.51 11.67 -18.27
N ALA A 404 -14.20 10.66 -18.78
CA ALA A 404 -13.68 9.31 -18.96
C ALA A 404 -13.71 8.96 -20.46
N SER A 405 -12.76 8.14 -20.89
CA SER A 405 -12.68 7.64 -22.27
C SER A 405 -13.49 6.36 -22.51
N ASP A 406 -13.78 5.61 -21.43
CA ASP A 406 -14.75 4.51 -21.39
C ASP A 406 -15.96 4.92 -20.52
N ASP A 407 -16.13 4.30 -19.36
CA ASP A 407 -17.27 4.55 -18.48
C ASP A 407 -17.00 5.68 -17.47
N GLY A 408 -17.96 6.59 -17.34
CA GLY A 408 -17.86 7.64 -16.32
C GLY A 408 -17.93 7.09 -14.90
N ILE A 409 -18.79 6.10 -14.67
CA ILE A 409 -18.96 5.41 -13.39
C ILE A 409 -19.19 3.93 -13.71
N ASN A 410 -18.24 3.08 -13.34
CA ASN A 410 -18.30 1.64 -13.46
C ASN A 410 -18.54 1.02 -12.08
N ALA A 411 -19.80 0.70 -11.80
CA ALA A 411 -20.21 -0.01 -10.58
C ALA A 411 -20.33 -1.54 -10.79
N ALA A 412 -19.66 -2.09 -11.81
CA ALA A 412 -19.68 -3.51 -12.10
C ALA A 412 -18.46 -4.18 -11.46
N GLY A 413 -18.56 -4.49 -10.18
CA GLY A 413 -17.56 -5.33 -9.51
C GLY A 413 -17.46 -6.70 -10.16
N ASP A 414 -16.32 -7.36 -9.94
CA ASP A 414 -16.19 -8.80 -10.15
C ASP A 414 -17.17 -9.50 -9.17
N GLY A 415 -18.41 -9.71 -9.61
CA GLY A 415 -19.56 -10.06 -8.76
C GLY A 415 -19.27 -11.10 -7.68
N ILE A 416 -19.59 -10.76 -6.42
CA ILE A 416 -19.55 -11.69 -5.30
C ILE A 416 -20.95 -12.33 -5.17
N ASP A 417 -21.12 -13.52 -5.74
CA ASP A 417 -22.25 -14.37 -5.37
C ASP A 417 -22.00 -14.93 -3.96
N SER A 418 -22.83 -14.56 -2.99
CA SER A 418 -22.76 -15.12 -1.63
C SER A 418 -24.00 -15.95 -1.29
N ILE A 419 -23.80 -17.10 -0.66
CA ILE A 419 -24.87 -18.06 -0.36
C ILE A 419 -24.98 -18.25 1.15
N MET A 420 -26.13 -17.90 1.73
CA MET A 420 -26.55 -18.27 3.09
C MET A 420 -27.80 -19.15 3.08
N PRO A 421 -27.65 -20.47 3.16
CA PRO A 421 -28.81 -21.34 3.25
C PRO A 421 -29.52 -21.13 4.60
N SER A 422 -30.84 -20.97 4.58
CA SER A 422 -31.69 -20.77 5.78
C SER A 422 -31.71 -21.98 6.74
N LYS A 423 -31.04 -23.08 6.37
CA LYS A 423 -30.85 -24.30 7.15
C LYS A 423 -29.45 -24.84 6.91
N THR A 424 -28.94 -25.61 7.86
CA THR A 424 -27.70 -26.36 7.68
C THR A 424 -27.80 -27.25 6.43
N CYS A 425 -26.89 -27.03 5.49
CA CYS A 425 -26.74 -27.84 4.29
C CYS A 425 -25.48 -28.72 4.41
N GLN A 426 -25.51 -29.91 3.81
CA GLN A 426 -24.35 -30.80 3.75
C GLN A 426 -23.48 -30.53 2.50
N SER A 427 -24.07 -29.90 1.48
CA SER A 427 -23.42 -29.46 0.27
C SER A 427 -24.17 -28.26 -0.30
N VAL A 428 -23.44 -27.42 -1.05
CA VAL A 428 -24.01 -26.40 -1.95
C VAL A 428 -23.42 -26.70 -3.31
N ILE A 429 -24.27 -26.56 -4.32
CA ILE A 429 -23.90 -26.76 -5.72
C ILE A 429 -24.03 -25.39 -6.38
N ILE A 430 -22.95 -24.93 -6.99
CA ILE A 430 -22.90 -23.63 -7.66
C ILE A 430 -22.77 -23.90 -9.14
N SER A 431 -23.75 -23.43 -9.90
CA SER A 431 -23.82 -23.57 -11.35
C SER A 431 -24.26 -22.24 -11.93
N THR A 432 -23.29 -21.52 -12.48
CA THR A 432 -23.47 -20.22 -13.12
C THR A 432 -22.66 -20.21 -14.42
N PRO A 433 -23.15 -19.52 -15.48
CA PRO A 433 -22.36 -19.31 -16.69
C PRO A 433 -21.04 -18.55 -16.45
N GLU A 434 -20.86 -17.94 -15.29
CA GLU A 434 -19.67 -17.15 -14.95
C GLU A 434 -18.46 -17.98 -14.47
N LEU A 435 -18.65 -19.28 -14.23
CA LEU A 435 -17.56 -20.22 -13.92
C LEU A 435 -16.82 -20.62 -15.22
N VAL A 436 -15.52 -20.32 -15.27
CA VAL A 436 -14.65 -20.51 -16.43
C VAL A 436 -13.54 -21.50 -16.07
N ILE A 437 -13.41 -22.56 -16.88
CA ILE A 437 -12.34 -23.55 -16.73
C ILE A 437 -10.99 -22.86 -16.97
N GLY A 438 -10.04 -23.05 -16.05
CA GLY A 438 -8.73 -22.41 -16.06
C GLY A 438 -8.61 -21.15 -15.20
N SER A 439 -9.73 -20.62 -14.70
CA SER A 439 -9.74 -19.48 -13.78
C SER A 439 -9.59 -19.93 -12.32
N SER A 440 -9.00 -19.07 -11.48
CA SER A 440 -8.86 -19.29 -10.04
C SER A 440 -9.99 -18.66 -9.24
N TYR A 441 -10.43 -19.38 -8.22
CA TYR A 441 -11.55 -19.03 -7.35
C TYR A 441 -11.15 -19.24 -5.88
N SER A 442 -11.47 -18.27 -5.02
CA SER A 442 -11.35 -18.43 -3.57
C SER A 442 -12.72 -18.64 -2.93
N VAL A 443 -12.77 -19.60 -2.00
CA VAL A 443 -13.96 -19.94 -1.23
C VAL A 443 -13.80 -19.46 0.20
N TYR A 444 -14.79 -18.71 0.70
CA TYR A 444 -14.84 -18.21 2.08
C TYR A 444 -16.02 -18.83 2.83
N TYR A 445 -15.91 -18.94 4.16
CA TYR A 445 -17.00 -19.36 5.04
C TYR A 445 -17.04 -18.49 6.30
N GLY A 446 -18.22 -18.34 6.91
CA GLY A 446 -18.39 -17.55 8.13
C GLY A 446 -18.58 -16.03 7.96
N GLY A 447 -18.69 -15.52 6.72
CA GLY A 447 -19.03 -14.12 6.43
C GLY A 447 -20.50 -13.75 6.64
N ASN A 448 -20.84 -12.48 6.43
CA ASN A 448 -22.20 -11.95 6.44
C ASN A 448 -22.45 -11.22 5.10
N ASN A 449 -23.71 -10.96 4.72
CA ASN A 449 -24.05 -10.21 3.52
C ASN A 449 -25.21 -9.24 3.85
N SER A 450 -25.08 -7.98 3.45
CA SER A 450 -26.07 -6.92 3.72
C SER A 450 -27.21 -6.83 2.69
N GLY A 451 -27.16 -7.64 1.64
CA GLY A 451 -28.07 -7.61 0.50
C GLY A 451 -29.41 -8.29 0.73
N SER A 452 -30.18 -8.36 -0.34
CA SER A 452 -31.51 -8.94 -0.34
C SER A 452 -31.43 -10.44 -0.60
N GLU A 453 -31.74 -11.24 0.41
CA GLU A 453 -31.79 -12.69 0.27
C GLU A 453 -32.91 -13.13 -0.68
N SER A 454 -32.58 -13.99 -1.63
CA SER A 454 -33.55 -14.74 -2.45
C SER A 454 -33.20 -16.22 -2.48
N ASN A 455 -33.91 -17.03 -1.69
CA ASN A 455 -33.70 -18.48 -1.55
C ASN A 455 -32.29 -18.88 -1.09
N GLY A 456 -31.69 -18.06 -0.24
CA GLY A 456 -30.35 -18.21 0.32
C GLY A 456 -29.25 -17.71 -0.58
N LEU A 457 -29.55 -17.14 -1.74
CA LEU A 457 -28.59 -16.45 -2.60
C LEU A 457 -28.72 -14.95 -2.40
N TYR A 458 -27.58 -14.27 -2.30
CA TYR A 458 -27.46 -12.82 -2.34
C TYR A 458 -26.70 -12.50 -3.62
N THR A 459 -27.36 -11.75 -4.50
CA THR A 459 -26.80 -11.24 -5.76
C THR A 459 -26.51 -9.74 -5.67
N ASP A 460 -26.69 -9.16 -4.49
CA ASP A 460 -26.52 -7.75 -4.12
C ASP A 460 -25.97 -7.66 -2.69
N GLY A 461 -25.51 -6.46 -2.29
CA GLY A 461 -25.04 -6.17 -0.93
C GLY A 461 -23.57 -6.51 -0.64
N ILE A 462 -23.08 -5.99 0.49
CA ILE A 462 -21.67 -6.11 0.91
C ILE A 462 -21.49 -7.44 1.64
N ALA A 463 -20.64 -8.31 1.10
CA ALA A 463 -20.18 -9.48 1.82
C ALA A 463 -19.05 -9.08 2.79
N THR A 464 -19.24 -9.24 4.12
CA THR A 464 -18.12 -9.14 5.05
C THR A 464 -17.23 -10.38 4.89
N SER A 465 -15.93 -10.18 4.74
CA SER A 465 -14.94 -11.24 4.53
C SER A 465 -15.08 -12.32 5.61
N GLY A 466 -15.40 -13.54 5.19
CA GLY A 466 -15.35 -14.72 6.05
C GLY A 466 -13.91 -15.22 6.20
N THR A 467 -13.73 -16.39 6.81
CA THR A 467 -12.45 -17.10 6.78
C THR A 467 -12.27 -17.77 5.42
N GLU A 468 -11.13 -17.57 4.76
CA GLU A 468 -10.81 -18.30 3.53
C GLU A 468 -10.71 -19.81 3.81
N LEU A 469 -11.49 -20.60 3.09
CA LEU A 469 -11.45 -22.06 3.13
C LEU A 469 -10.35 -22.59 2.21
N THR A 470 -10.28 -22.09 0.97
CA THR A 470 -9.30 -22.51 -0.04
C THR A 470 -9.31 -21.59 -1.26
N ASN A 471 -8.22 -21.62 -2.01
CA ASN A 471 -8.12 -21.07 -3.36
C ASN A 471 -7.83 -22.22 -4.34
N PHE A 472 -8.59 -22.31 -5.43
CA PHE A 472 -8.42 -23.37 -6.42
C PHE A 472 -8.64 -22.89 -7.85
N THR A 473 -7.98 -23.54 -8.81
CA THR A 473 -8.25 -23.36 -10.24
C THR A 473 -9.29 -24.36 -10.71
N LEU A 474 -10.35 -23.87 -11.38
CA LEU A 474 -11.40 -24.74 -11.92
C LEU A 474 -10.84 -25.57 -13.09
N SER A 475 -10.65 -26.87 -12.89
CA SER A 475 -9.97 -27.75 -13.85
C SER A 475 -10.91 -28.56 -14.75
N SER A 476 -12.21 -28.58 -14.45
CA SER A 476 -13.23 -29.30 -15.22
C SER A 476 -14.61 -28.66 -15.00
N SER A 477 -15.62 -29.11 -15.76
CA SER A 477 -16.99 -28.65 -15.62
C SER A 477 -17.67 -29.10 -14.31
N VAL A 478 -17.09 -30.07 -13.59
CA VAL A 478 -17.59 -30.55 -12.30
C VAL A 478 -16.41 -30.77 -11.37
N MET A 479 -16.29 -29.90 -10.36
CA MET A 479 -15.25 -29.95 -9.34
C MET A 479 -15.89 -29.95 -7.95
N THR A 480 -15.25 -30.59 -6.98
CA THR A 480 -15.70 -30.59 -5.59
C THR A 480 -14.61 -30.01 -4.70
N VAL A 481 -15.02 -29.13 -3.79
CA VAL A 481 -14.21 -28.61 -2.69
C VAL A 481 -14.76 -29.21 -1.40
N SER A 482 -13.90 -29.87 -0.60
CA SER A 482 -14.29 -30.46 0.68
C SER A 482 -14.47 -29.39 1.76
N SER A 483 -15.06 -29.76 2.90
CA SER A 483 -15.15 -28.90 4.09
C SER A 483 -13.80 -28.55 4.73
N THR A 484 -12.69 -29.11 4.22
CA THR A 484 -11.32 -28.79 4.64
C THR A 484 -10.54 -28.06 3.55
N GLY A 485 -11.20 -27.63 2.47
CA GLY A 485 -10.57 -26.93 1.36
C GLY A 485 -9.84 -27.82 0.34
N ALA A 486 -9.93 -29.15 0.46
CA ALA A 486 -9.29 -30.07 -0.48
C ALA A 486 -10.12 -30.19 -1.77
N THR A 487 -9.46 -30.20 -2.94
CA THR A 487 -10.13 -30.37 -4.23
C THR A 487 -10.03 -31.80 -4.73
N GLU A 488 -11.13 -32.36 -5.20
CA GLU A 488 -11.16 -33.65 -5.89
C GLU A 488 -11.64 -33.48 -7.33
N GLY A 489 -10.82 -33.90 -8.28
CA GLY A 489 -11.23 -34.07 -9.66
C GLY A 489 -11.96 -35.40 -9.82
N VAL A 490 -13.19 -35.40 -10.34
CA VAL A 490 -13.89 -36.65 -10.66
C VAL A 490 -13.14 -37.35 -11.80
N SER A 491 -12.26 -38.29 -11.46
CA SER A 491 -11.67 -39.18 -12.47
C SER A 491 -12.78 -40.07 -13.06
N GLY A 492 -13.16 -39.79 -14.30
CA GLY A 492 -14.13 -40.58 -15.07
C GLY A 492 -13.59 -41.97 -15.40
N GLY A 493 -13.55 -42.86 -14.41
CA GLY A 493 -13.20 -44.26 -14.59
C GLY A 493 -14.36 -45.05 -15.19
N MET A 494 -14.49 -45.06 -16.52
CA MET A 494 -15.31 -46.06 -17.22
C MET A 494 -14.71 -47.45 -17.00
N ARG A 495 -15.25 -48.17 -16.02
CA ARG A 495 -15.03 -49.62 -15.87
C ARG A 495 -15.63 -50.34 -17.07
N ALA A 496 -14.76 -50.90 -17.92
CA ALA A 496 -15.17 -51.84 -18.97
C ALA A 496 -15.83 -53.08 -18.35
N PRO A 497 -17.05 -53.48 -18.75
CA PRO A 497 -17.64 -54.75 -18.32
C PRO A 497 -17.13 -55.88 -19.21
N GLY A 498 -16.42 -56.84 -18.62
CA GLY A 498 -16.17 -58.14 -19.24
C GLY A 498 -17.44 -59.00 -19.23
N GLY A 499 -17.71 -59.70 -20.33
CA GLY A 499 -18.75 -60.71 -20.45
C GLY A 499 -18.64 -61.52 -21.76
N MET A 500 -18.15 -62.75 -21.65
CA MET A 500 -17.96 -63.74 -22.73
C MET A 500 -19.27 -64.37 -23.25
N GLY A 501 -19.31 -64.63 -24.57
CA GLY A 501 -19.69 -65.94 -25.13
C GLY A 501 -21.02 -66.05 -25.93
N GLY A 502 -20.94 -66.46 -27.21
CA GLY A 502 -22.12 -66.94 -27.96
C GLY A 502 -22.04 -67.06 -29.50
N MET A 503 -21.22 -67.99 -30.01
CA MET A 503 -21.35 -68.85 -31.23
C MET A 503 -22.22 -68.48 -32.49
N GLN A 504 -21.51 -68.43 -33.64
CA GLN A 504 -21.59 -69.34 -34.82
C GLN A 504 -22.45 -69.01 -36.08
N GLY A 505 -21.76 -69.03 -37.24
CA GLY A 505 -22.25 -69.36 -38.60
C GLY A 505 -22.18 -68.18 -39.59
N GLY A 506 -21.54 -68.22 -40.76
CA GLY A 506 -20.81 -69.21 -41.55
C GLY A 506 -20.70 -68.68 -43.00
N GLY A 507 -19.64 -69.02 -43.74
CA GLY A 507 -19.62 -68.88 -45.21
C GLY A 507 -18.38 -68.20 -45.83
N ARG A 508 -17.41 -69.02 -46.26
CA ARG A 508 -16.32 -68.70 -47.18
C ARG A 508 -16.85 -68.30 -48.58
N LEU A 509 -16.08 -67.52 -49.33
CA LEU A 509 -15.90 -67.77 -50.78
C LEU A 509 -14.42 -67.65 -51.19
N PRO A 510 -13.93 -68.50 -52.12
CA PRO A 510 -12.53 -68.56 -52.53
C PRO A 510 -12.28 -67.93 -53.91
N ARG A 511 -11.16 -67.21 -54.07
CA ARG A 511 -10.02 -67.54 -54.94
C ARG A 511 -8.96 -66.47 -54.81
#